data_AF-A0AAJ3P4W5-F1
#
_entry.id   AF-A0AAJ3P4W5-F1
#
_cell.length_a   1.000
_cell.length_b   1.000
_cell.length_c   1.000
_cell.angle_alpha   90.00
_cell.angle_beta   90.00
_cell.angle_gamma   90.00
#
_symmetry.space_group_name_H-M   'P 1'
#
loop_
_entity.id
_entity.type
_entity.pdbx_description
1 polymer ?
#
loop_
_entity_poly.entity_id
_entity_poly.type
_entity_poly.pdbx_seq_one_letter_code
_entity_poly.pdbx_strand_id
1 'polypeptide(L)'
;MSAHGGESPTVSVSIRTGPGEDAHAAQLAARLDGAPVRICPTGAAAWRPWTRRATHHLVLDAAVRPHPHLLAQVQEAVAAQPRAVLRLFTRSDGYASHASRVAAFSGCSWFVPPGPDPSSVAVVLPVPEAAEFARSVPGGDLDPVGLLLQRFAAEQGLSLLASTADLVQLEGAGAHAPATAFLSAAMAPADWWRRPSLVSPSSIPVVHLRDGEPLSYESVPGTPDGWRLRTRREVPTPHARRLARVMQERLLGTEVARSHLRAAAVLLGVAGVLRDQLLLAAGWGRPSDEFGTAVAREAAATLALGTLAEAVPAASRPDGAAELRDAFRVLYDEMTAILGTAPPRAARGADP
;
A
#
# COMPACT_ATOMS: atom_id res chain seq x y z
N MET A 1 1.69 6.90 33.90
CA MET A 1 2.98 7.57 34.21
C MET A 1 3.34 8.42 33.01
N SER A 2 3.12 9.73 33.13
CA SER A 2 3.39 10.74 32.11
C SER A 2 4.84 11.18 32.14
N ALA A 3 5.52 11.08 31.00
CA ALA A 3 6.64 11.92 30.64
C ALA A 3 6.87 11.71 29.14
N HIS A 4 6.60 12.72 28.32
CA HIS A 4 7.32 13.10 27.10
C HIS A 4 6.66 14.41 26.62
N GLY A 5 6.92 15.48 27.38
CA GLY A 5 6.64 16.86 26.96
C GLY A 5 7.70 17.33 25.96
N GLY A 6 7.82 16.62 24.84
CA GLY A 6 8.52 17.15 23.66
C GLY A 6 7.58 18.07 22.90
N GLU A 7 8.13 19.12 22.30
CA GLU A 7 7.37 19.94 21.34
C GLU A 7 6.74 19.03 20.28
N SER A 8 5.47 19.29 19.94
CA SER A 8 4.78 18.53 18.90
C SER A 8 5.56 18.63 17.59
N PRO A 9 5.73 17.51 16.86
CA PRO A 9 6.53 17.53 15.64
C PRO A 9 5.90 18.48 14.60
N THR A 10 6.74 19.29 14.00
CA THR A 10 6.38 20.27 12.99
C THR A 10 6.82 19.77 11.61
N VAL A 11 5.96 19.92 10.62
CA VAL A 11 6.18 19.38 9.27
C VAL A 11 6.23 20.54 8.28
N SER A 12 7.25 20.55 7.44
CA SER A 12 7.32 21.41 6.26
C SER A 12 6.98 20.63 5.01
N VAL A 13 6.38 21.28 4.03
CA VAL A 13 5.91 20.61 2.81
C VAL A 13 6.60 21.19 1.57
N SER A 14 7.04 20.30 0.69
CA SER A 14 7.38 20.62 -0.71
C SER A 14 6.43 19.88 -1.64
N ILE A 15 5.79 20.61 -2.54
CA ILE A 15 4.98 20.04 -3.63
C ILE A 15 5.84 20.03 -4.89
N ARG A 16 6.10 18.84 -5.43
CA ARG A 16 6.78 18.61 -6.71
C ARG A 16 5.78 18.88 -7.83
N THR A 17 6.11 19.83 -8.70
CA THR A 17 5.31 20.16 -9.88
C THR A 17 6.06 19.76 -11.15
N GLY A 18 5.40 19.00 -12.01
CA GLY A 18 5.82 18.73 -13.38
C GLY A 18 5.26 19.76 -14.38
N PRO A 19 5.64 19.66 -15.66
CA PRO A 19 5.12 20.55 -16.70
C PRO A 19 3.59 20.49 -16.78
N GLY A 20 2.92 21.64 -16.63
CA GLY A 20 1.45 21.76 -16.71
C GLY A 20 0.69 21.44 -15.43
N GLU A 21 1.38 21.16 -14.31
CA GLU A 21 0.75 20.82 -13.03
C GLU A 21 0.59 22.01 -12.08
N ASP A 22 0.98 23.22 -12.48
CA ASP A 22 1.04 24.41 -11.61
C ASP A 22 -0.30 24.73 -10.92
N ALA A 23 -1.41 24.58 -11.65
CA ALA A 23 -2.75 24.78 -11.10
C ALA A 23 -3.10 23.72 -10.02
N HIS A 24 -2.73 22.45 -10.25
CA HIS A 24 -2.92 21.39 -9.27
C HIS A 24 -2.05 21.61 -8.04
N ALA A 25 -0.78 22.01 -8.23
CA ALA A 25 0.13 22.31 -7.13
C ALA A 25 -0.36 23.48 -6.26
N ALA A 26 -0.89 24.55 -6.87
CA ALA A 26 -1.47 25.68 -6.16
C ALA A 26 -2.74 25.30 -5.37
N GLN A 27 -3.62 24.50 -5.97
CA GLN A 27 -4.82 23.99 -5.29
C GLN A 27 -4.46 23.06 -4.12
N LEU A 28 -3.47 22.19 -4.31
CA LEU A 28 -2.95 21.33 -3.25
C LEU A 28 -2.37 22.17 -2.10
N ALA A 29 -1.56 23.18 -2.40
CA ALA A 29 -0.99 24.07 -1.39
C ALA A 29 -2.06 24.77 -0.56
N ALA A 30 -3.14 25.27 -1.20
CA ALA A 30 -4.25 25.91 -0.51
C ALA A 30 -5.01 24.97 0.44
N ARG A 31 -4.99 23.65 0.20
CA ARG A 31 -5.61 22.63 1.06
C ARG A 31 -4.76 22.24 2.25
N LEU A 32 -3.48 22.61 2.27
CA LEU A 32 -2.51 22.28 3.32
C LEU A 32 -2.27 23.47 4.26
N ASP A 33 -3.37 24.13 4.64
CA ASP A 33 -3.33 25.28 5.55
C ASP A 33 -2.69 24.90 6.90
N GLY A 34 -1.97 25.84 7.50
CA GLY A 34 -1.24 25.65 8.76
C GLY A 34 0.13 24.97 8.66
N ALA A 35 0.55 24.47 7.49
CA ALA A 35 1.93 24.06 7.24
C ALA A 35 2.68 25.10 6.41
N PRO A 36 3.99 25.28 6.64
CA PRO A 36 4.85 25.93 5.66
C PRO A 36 4.88 25.04 4.40
N VAL A 37 4.20 25.48 3.33
CA VAL A 37 4.20 24.86 1.99
C VAL A 37 5.03 25.67 0.98
N ARG A 38 5.81 24.97 0.14
CA ARG A 38 6.39 25.55 -1.09
C ARG A 38 6.13 24.64 -2.28
N ILE A 39 6.07 25.23 -3.47
CA ILE A 39 5.99 24.51 -4.74
C ILE A 39 7.39 24.51 -5.37
N CYS A 40 7.84 23.37 -5.88
CA CYS A 40 9.16 23.18 -6.44
C CYS A 40 9.08 22.38 -7.74
N PRO A 41 9.90 22.70 -8.76
CA PRO A 41 10.08 21.80 -9.88
C PRO A 41 10.58 20.43 -9.38
N THR A 42 10.35 19.39 -10.18
CA THR A 42 10.85 18.04 -9.91
C THR A 42 12.37 18.01 -9.70
N GLY A 43 12.85 16.99 -8.99
CA GLY A 43 14.28 16.78 -8.70
C GLY A 43 14.70 17.22 -7.29
N ALA A 44 16.00 17.48 -7.12
CA ALA A 44 16.63 17.69 -5.81
C ALA A 44 16.06 18.87 -5.01
N ALA A 45 15.54 19.90 -5.69
CA ALA A 45 15.01 21.11 -5.05
C ALA A 45 13.93 20.77 -4.03
N ALA A 46 12.98 19.90 -4.39
CA ALA A 46 11.84 19.52 -3.57
C ALA A 46 12.22 18.78 -2.28
N TRP A 47 13.37 18.12 -2.23
CA TRP A 47 13.82 17.38 -1.06
C TRP A 47 14.52 18.26 -0.02
N ARG A 48 14.97 19.46 -0.39
CA ARG A 48 15.69 20.38 0.51
C ARG A 48 14.74 21.02 1.53
N PRO A 49 14.86 20.76 2.83
CA PRO A 49 14.06 21.48 3.83
C PRO A 49 14.27 22.98 3.68
N TRP A 50 13.17 23.75 3.75
CA TRP A 50 13.20 25.19 3.46
C TRP A 50 12.87 26.06 4.68
N THR A 51 12.43 25.44 5.77
CA THR A 51 12.25 26.09 7.07
C THR A 51 13.05 25.38 8.13
N ARG A 52 13.72 26.15 8.97
CA ARG A 52 14.49 25.64 10.12
C ARG A 52 13.60 25.30 11.32
N ARG A 53 12.30 25.62 11.27
CA ARG A 53 11.33 25.38 12.36
C ARG A 53 10.68 24.00 12.28
N ALA A 54 10.82 23.31 11.16
CA ALA A 54 10.25 21.98 10.98
C ALA A 54 11.20 20.90 11.51
N THR A 55 10.66 19.88 12.17
CA THR A 55 11.43 18.67 12.53
C THR A 55 11.42 17.65 11.40
N HIS A 56 10.37 17.65 10.57
CA HIS A 56 10.21 16.74 9.43
C HIS A 56 9.89 17.49 8.14
N HIS A 57 10.22 16.86 7.01
CA HIS A 57 9.96 17.34 5.67
C HIS A 57 9.11 16.35 4.89
N LEU A 58 7.90 16.78 4.50
CA LEU A 58 6.98 16.06 3.64
C LEU A 58 7.19 16.53 2.19
N VAL A 59 7.42 15.58 1.29
CA VAL A 59 7.46 15.79 -0.16
C VAL A 59 6.23 15.13 -0.78
N LEU A 60 5.48 15.88 -1.57
CA LEU A 60 4.26 15.44 -2.27
C LEU A 60 4.36 15.71 -3.77
N ASP A 61 3.80 14.85 -4.60
CA ASP A 61 3.52 15.18 -6.00
C ASP A 61 2.30 16.11 -6.12
N ALA A 62 2.29 16.96 -7.15
CA ALA A 62 1.16 17.86 -7.43
C ALA A 62 -0.09 17.09 -7.89
N ALA A 63 0.09 15.96 -8.58
CA ALA A 63 -0.98 15.11 -9.09
C ALA A 63 -1.58 14.15 -8.02
N VAL A 64 -1.83 14.67 -6.82
CA VAL A 64 -2.43 13.89 -5.73
C VAL A 64 -3.69 14.53 -5.18
N ARG A 65 -4.66 13.68 -4.83
CA ARG A 65 -5.72 13.96 -3.88
C ARG A 65 -5.25 13.62 -2.46
N PRO A 66 -4.95 14.60 -1.61
CA PRO A 66 -4.66 14.32 -0.21
C PRO A 66 -5.91 13.94 0.57
N HIS A 67 -5.73 13.15 1.63
CA HIS A 67 -6.72 12.97 2.67
C HIS A 67 -7.11 14.33 3.27
N PRO A 68 -8.40 14.59 3.60
CA PRO A 68 -8.83 15.87 4.18
C PRO A 68 -8.05 16.29 5.43
N HIS A 69 -7.66 15.32 6.25
CA HIS A 69 -6.84 15.49 7.46
C HIS A 69 -5.36 15.08 7.26
N LEU A 70 -4.78 15.29 6.06
CA LEU A 70 -3.41 14.84 5.76
C LEU A 70 -2.38 15.32 6.80
N LEU A 71 -2.29 16.63 7.05
CA LEU A 71 -1.25 17.19 7.92
C LEU A 71 -1.35 16.67 9.37
N ALA A 72 -2.57 16.58 9.90
CA ALA A 72 -2.81 16.06 11.25
C ALA A 72 -2.35 14.59 11.36
N GLN A 73 -2.72 13.75 10.39
CA GLN A 73 -2.29 12.35 10.36
C GLN A 73 -0.78 12.20 10.13
N VAL A 74 -0.16 13.08 9.34
CA VAL A 74 1.29 13.09 9.18
C VAL A 74 1.99 13.46 10.50
N GLN A 75 1.49 14.45 11.23
CA GLN A 75 2.02 14.84 12.54
C GLN A 75 1.94 13.69 13.56
N GLU A 76 0.83 12.95 13.58
CA GLU A 76 0.69 11.76 14.43
C GLU A 76 1.63 10.63 13.99
N ALA A 77 1.76 10.41 12.68
CA ALA A 77 2.65 9.41 12.12
C ALA A 77 4.12 9.68 12.46
N VAL A 78 4.60 10.92 12.31
CA VAL A 78 5.97 11.29 12.69
C VAL A 78 6.16 11.29 14.21
N ALA A 79 5.13 11.60 15.01
CA ALA A 79 5.20 11.47 16.46
C ALA A 79 5.36 10.00 16.90
N ALA A 80 4.77 9.07 16.15
CA ALA A 80 4.91 7.63 16.41
C ALA A 80 6.22 7.05 15.85
N GLN A 81 6.74 7.59 14.75
CA GLN A 81 7.92 7.09 14.04
C GLN A 81 8.94 8.21 13.74
N PRO A 82 9.51 8.89 14.76
CA PRO A 82 10.26 10.14 14.58
C PRO A 82 11.62 10.01 13.88
N ARG A 83 12.08 8.78 13.63
CA ARG A 83 13.37 8.50 12.98
C ARG A 83 13.24 7.71 11.68
N ALA A 84 12.01 7.41 11.26
CA ALA A 84 11.77 6.62 10.07
C ALA A 84 11.59 7.52 8.83
N VAL A 85 11.92 6.98 7.67
CA VAL A 85 11.42 7.48 6.39
C VAL A 85 10.03 6.91 6.20
N LEU A 86 9.02 7.77 6.10
CA LEU A 86 7.63 7.36 5.98
C LEU A 86 7.14 7.55 4.55
N ARG A 87 6.56 6.50 3.97
CA ARG A 87 5.86 6.55 2.70
C ARG A 87 4.37 6.46 2.97
N LEU A 88 3.63 7.43 2.45
CA LEU A 88 2.20 7.61 2.72
C LEU A 88 1.33 7.22 1.52
N PHE A 89 1.94 6.51 0.57
CA PHE A 89 1.34 6.03 -0.65
C PHE A 89 2.01 4.74 -1.14
N THR A 90 1.18 3.73 -1.37
CA THR A 90 1.53 2.46 -2.00
C THR A 90 0.72 2.30 -3.28
N ARG A 91 1.44 2.19 -4.41
CA ARG A 91 0.83 1.91 -5.71
C ARG A 91 0.16 0.54 -5.68
N SER A 92 -1.05 0.41 -6.23
CA SER A 92 -1.71 -0.90 -6.28
C SER A 92 -1.20 -1.83 -7.40
N ASP A 93 -0.44 -1.31 -8.37
CA ASP A 93 0.15 -2.05 -9.50
C ASP A 93 1.60 -2.50 -9.26
N GLY A 94 2.10 -2.45 -8.03
CA GLY A 94 3.42 -2.97 -7.67
C GLY A 94 3.35 -4.27 -6.89
N TYR A 95 4.41 -5.09 -6.92
CA TYR A 95 4.46 -6.30 -6.08
C TYR A 95 4.49 -5.98 -4.57
N ALA A 96 5.07 -4.83 -4.19
CA ALA A 96 5.02 -4.32 -2.82
C ALA A 96 3.59 -4.07 -2.32
N SER A 97 2.63 -3.84 -3.22
CA SER A 97 1.22 -3.65 -2.88
C SER A 97 0.58 -4.89 -2.24
N HIS A 98 1.11 -6.08 -2.56
CA HIS A 98 0.65 -7.32 -1.95
C HIS A 98 1.14 -7.46 -0.50
N ALA A 99 2.32 -6.93 -0.16
CA ALA A 99 2.78 -6.83 1.22
C ALA A 99 1.92 -5.85 2.03
N SER A 100 1.56 -4.70 1.44
CA SER A 100 0.63 -3.74 2.06
C SER A 100 -0.70 -4.40 2.44
N ARG A 101 -1.26 -5.23 1.53
CA ARG A 101 -2.49 -5.98 1.79
C ARG A 101 -2.34 -6.99 2.93
N VAL A 102 -1.26 -7.76 2.95
CA VAL A 102 -0.96 -8.68 4.06
C VAL A 102 -0.86 -7.90 5.38
N ALA A 103 -0.19 -6.74 5.38
CA ALA A 103 -0.07 -5.90 6.57
C ALA A 103 -1.42 -5.34 7.04
N ALA A 104 -2.27 -4.88 6.11
CA ALA A 104 -3.63 -4.44 6.38
C ALA A 104 -4.48 -5.58 6.98
N PHE A 105 -4.41 -6.79 6.40
CA PHE A 105 -5.11 -7.97 6.89
C PHE A 105 -4.59 -8.47 8.24
N SER A 106 -3.36 -8.14 8.61
CA SER A 106 -2.79 -8.42 9.94
C SER A 106 -3.14 -7.35 10.98
N GLY A 107 -3.72 -6.21 10.58
CA GLY A 107 -3.99 -5.07 11.46
C GLY A 107 -2.77 -4.19 11.76
N CYS A 108 -1.69 -4.31 10.98
CA CYS A 108 -0.51 -3.46 11.08
C CYS A 108 -0.77 -2.09 10.44
N SER A 109 -0.19 -1.03 11.00
CA SER A 109 -0.26 0.33 10.43
C SER A 109 0.85 0.63 9.44
N TRP A 110 1.93 -0.14 9.53
CA TRP A 110 3.13 -0.01 8.71
C TRP A 110 3.55 -1.35 8.13
N PHE A 111 4.31 -1.30 7.05
CA PHE A 111 5.09 -2.44 6.56
C PHE A 111 6.43 -1.97 6.00
N VAL A 112 7.41 -2.86 5.97
CA VAL A 112 8.67 -2.64 5.25
C VAL A 112 8.48 -3.09 3.80
N PRO A 113 8.53 -2.19 2.80
CA PRO A 113 8.29 -2.57 1.41
C PRO A 113 9.29 -3.62 0.91
N PRO A 114 8.83 -4.73 0.29
CA PRO A 114 9.72 -5.71 -0.31
C PRO A 114 10.24 -5.20 -1.66
N GLY A 115 11.51 -5.50 -1.95
CA GLY A 115 12.12 -5.26 -3.25
C GLY A 115 12.24 -3.77 -3.64
N PRO A 116 12.67 -3.53 -4.89
CA PRO A 116 12.79 -2.18 -5.43
C PRO A 116 11.40 -1.56 -5.65
N ASP A 117 11.21 -0.33 -5.17
CA ASP A 117 10.00 0.44 -5.37
C ASP A 117 10.33 1.86 -5.84
N PRO A 118 9.96 2.22 -7.08
CA PRO A 118 10.29 3.51 -7.67
C PRO A 118 9.45 4.68 -7.11
N SER A 119 8.41 4.41 -6.33
CA SER A 119 7.46 5.43 -5.89
C SER A 119 8.04 6.37 -4.83
N SER A 120 7.82 7.67 -5.05
CA SER A 120 8.18 8.75 -4.13
C SER A 120 7.06 9.79 -3.96
N VAL A 121 5.81 9.38 -4.22
CA VAL A 121 4.63 10.28 -4.36
C VAL A 121 4.32 11.09 -3.11
N ALA A 122 4.44 10.46 -1.93
CA ALA A 122 4.22 11.11 -0.64
C ALA A 122 5.20 10.52 0.38
N VAL A 123 6.23 11.29 0.71
CA VAL A 123 7.35 10.83 1.55
C VAL A 123 7.65 11.84 2.64
N VAL A 124 7.84 11.36 3.86
CA VAL A 124 8.31 12.15 4.99
C VAL A 124 9.70 11.67 5.40
N LEU A 125 10.61 12.62 5.62
CA LEU A 125 11.90 12.38 6.23
C LEU A 125 12.07 13.32 7.43
N PRO A 126 12.82 12.94 8.47
CA PRO A 126 13.33 13.94 9.40
C PRO A 126 14.26 14.92 8.66
N VAL A 127 14.27 16.18 9.10
CA VAL A 127 14.90 17.28 8.37
C VAL A 127 16.40 17.09 8.09
N PRO A 128 17.23 16.58 9.03
CA PRO A 128 18.64 16.32 8.75
C PRO A 128 18.84 15.35 7.58
N GLU A 129 18.08 14.25 7.57
CA GLU A 129 18.12 13.20 6.57
C GLU A 129 17.57 13.69 5.23
N ALA A 130 16.52 14.52 5.23
CA ALA A 130 15.99 15.18 4.03
C ALA A 130 17.06 16.08 3.37
N ALA A 131 17.78 16.87 4.17
CA ALA A 131 18.84 17.74 3.68
C ALA A 131 20.02 16.95 3.10
N GLU A 132 20.34 15.80 3.71
CA GLU A 132 21.38 14.90 3.20
C GLU A 132 20.95 14.21 1.91
N PHE A 133 19.75 13.63 1.89
CA PHE A 133 19.17 12.99 0.70
C PHE A 133 19.08 13.96 -0.49
N ALA A 134 18.71 15.22 -0.24
CA ALA A 134 18.65 16.22 -1.29
C ALA A 134 20.01 16.54 -1.96
N ARG A 135 21.14 16.13 -1.36
CA ARG A 135 22.47 16.21 -1.98
C ARG A 135 22.81 14.99 -2.84
N SER A 136 22.18 13.84 -2.58
CA SER A 136 22.39 12.61 -3.36
C SER A 136 21.44 12.46 -4.54
N VAL A 137 20.32 13.20 -4.57
CA VAL A 137 19.42 13.25 -5.73
C VAL A 137 20.13 13.97 -6.90
N PRO A 138 20.44 13.26 -8.00
CA PRO A 138 21.12 13.87 -9.14
C PRO A 138 20.23 14.95 -9.78
N GLY A 139 20.86 15.96 -10.39
CA GLY A 139 20.16 16.88 -11.28
C GLY A 139 19.89 16.18 -12.62
N GLY A 140 18.75 15.52 -12.77
CA GLY A 140 18.35 14.82 -14.01
C GLY A 140 17.51 13.57 -13.75
N ASP A 141 17.11 12.89 -14.83
CA ASP A 141 16.22 11.70 -14.83
C ASP A 141 16.93 10.36 -14.53
N LEU A 142 18.11 10.40 -13.90
CA LEU A 142 18.88 9.18 -13.62
C LEU A 142 18.44 8.58 -12.28
N ASP A 143 17.76 7.43 -12.41
CA ASP A 143 17.04 6.63 -11.41
C ASP A 143 15.71 7.22 -10.88
N PRO A 144 14.62 6.39 -10.84
CA PRO A 144 13.41 6.76 -10.12
C PRO A 144 13.76 7.10 -8.66
N VAL A 145 13.39 8.30 -8.22
CA VAL A 145 13.78 8.85 -6.91
C VAL A 145 13.40 7.92 -5.74
N GLY A 146 12.36 7.09 -5.89
CA GLY A 146 12.02 6.07 -4.88
C GLY A 146 13.12 5.02 -4.65
N LEU A 147 13.83 4.60 -5.71
CA LEU A 147 14.96 3.67 -5.59
C LEU A 147 16.16 4.32 -4.92
N LEU A 148 16.43 5.59 -5.25
CA LEU A 148 17.45 6.40 -4.58
C LEU A 148 17.15 6.54 -3.08
N LEU A 149 15.89 6.79 -2.73
CA LEU A 149 15.44 6.90 -1.35
C LEU A 149 15.59 5.58 -0.58
N GLN A 150 15.25 4.44 -1.21
CA GLN A 150 15.43 3.11 -0.62
C GLN A 150 16.91 2.83 -0.31
N ARG A 151 17.81 3.10 -1.26
CA ARG A 151 19.26 2.94 -1.06
C ARG A 151 19.79 3.86 0.03
N PHE A 152 19.41 5.14 0.00
CA PHE A 152 19.78 6.12 1.01
C PHE A 152 19.34 5.68 2.41
N ALA A 153 18.10 5.23 2.58
CA ALA A 153 17.60 4.75 3.86
C ALA A 153 18.41 3.54 4.36
N ALA A 154 18.74 2.59 3.48
CA ALA A 154 19.57 1.44 3.81
C ALA A 154 20.99 1.83 4.23
N GLU A 155 21.65 2.73 3.48
CA GLU A 155 23.01 3.22 3.76
C GLU A 155 23.09 3.97 5.10
N GLN A 156 22.05 4.72 5.45
CA GLN A 156 21.97 5.48 6.70
C GLN A 156 21.43 4.67 7.88
N GLY A 157 21.09 3.39 7.68
CA GLY A 157 20.48 2.54 8.71
C GLY A 157 19.10 3.02 9.16
N LEU A 158 18.39 3.77 8.31
CA LEU A 158 17.04 4.27 8.57
C LEU A 158 15.99 3.20 8.27
N SER A 159 14.94 3.18 9.08
CA SER A 159 13.76 2.37 8.77
C SER A 159 12.93 3.06 7.69
N LEU A 160 12.72 2.37 6.57
CA LEU A 160 11.76 2.78 5.54
C LEU A 160 10.43 2.06 5.77
N LEU A 161 9.41 2.82 6.18
CA LEU A 161 8.08 2.30 6.48
C LEU A 161 7.07 2.87 5.48
N ALA A 162 6.21 2.01 4.93
CA ALA A 162 5.06 2.42 4.16
C ALA A 162 3.77 2.22 4.96
N SER A 163 2.87 3.19 4.90
CA SER A 163 1.57 3.13 5.58
C SER A 163 0.67 2.09 4.91
N THR A 164 -0.06 1.32 5.71
CA THR A 164 -1.12 0.43 5.19
C THR A 164 -2.41 1.19 4.87
N ALA A 165 -2.65 2.32 5.55
CA ALA A 165 -3.67 3.30 5.21
C ALA A 165 -2.99 4.48 4.49
N ASP A 166 -3.11 4.53 3.16
CA ASP A 166 -2.55 5.58 2.33
C ASP A 166 -3.21 6.92 2.65
N LEU A 167 -2.42 8.00 2.70
CA LEU A 167 -2.90 9.36 3.01
C LEU A 167 -3.06 10.24 1.77
N VAL A 168 -2.69 9.73 0.61
CA VAL A 168 -2.92 10.38 -0.68
C VAL A 168 -3.38 9.35 -1.71
N GLN A 169 -4.02 9.85 -2.75
CA GLN A 169 -4.44 9.09 -3.93
C GLN A 169 -3.96 9.84 -5.17
N LEU A 170 -3.50 9.17 -6.21
CA LEU A 170 -3.12 9.85 -7.47
C LEU A 170 -4.36 10.35 -8.22
N GLU A 171 -4.25 11.51 -8.85
CA GLU A 171 -5.25 12.13 -9.74
C GLU A 171 -4.67 12.35 -11.15
N GLY A 172 -5.52 12.38 -12.19
CA GLY A 172 -5.15 12.81 -13.54
C GLY A 172 -5.24 11.74 -14.65
N ALA A 173 -5.13 12.19 -15.91
CA ALA A 173 -5.06 11.31 -17.08
C ALA A 173 -3.69 10.59 -17.09
N GLY A 174 -3.70 9.26 -17.08
CA GLY A 174 -2.47 8.47 -16.89
C GLY A 174 -2.10 8.23 -15.42
N ALA A 175 -2.99 8.58 -14.47
CA ALA A 175 -2.83 8.18 -13.08
C ALA A 175 -2.57 6.67 -13.01
N HIS A 176 -1.46 6.30 -12.37
CA HIS A 176 -1.15 4.92 -12.04
C HIS A 176 -2.26 4.29 -11.19
N ALA A 177 -2.23 2.96 -11.07
CA ALA A 177 -3.25 2.23 -10.34
C ALA A 177 -3.45 2.81 -8.92
N PRO A 178 -4.70 2.78 -8.39
CA PRO A 178 -5.06 3.53 -7.19
C PRO A 178 -4.24 3.15 -5.95
N ALA A 179 -4.35 3.94 -4.88
CA ALA A 179 -3.79 3.55 -3.59
C ALA A 179 -4.31 2.18 -3.16
N THR A 180 -3.53 1.41 -2.40
CA THR A 180 -3.99 0.12 -1.86
C THR A 180 -5.16 0.30 -0.91
N ALA A 181 -5.08 1.26 0.02
CA ALA A 181 -6.21 1.59 0.87
C ALA A 181 -6.25 3.07 1.23
N PHE A 182 -7.20 3.81 0.65
CA PHE A 182 -7.38 5.24 0.88
C PHE A 182 -8.78 5.52 1.46
N LEU A 183 -8.85 5.83 2.76
CA LEU A 183 -10.10 6.04 3.49
C LEU A 183 -10.41 7.53 3.67
N SER A 184 -10.77 8.23 2.58
CA SER A 184 -10.99 9.69 2.61
C SER A 184 -12.02 10.21 3.63
N ALA A 185 -12.94 9.36 4.10
CA ALA A 185 -14.00 9.72 5.04
C ALA A 185 -13.69 9.34 6.50
N ALA A 186 -12.57 8.65 6.77
CA ALA A 186 -12.22 8.17 8.10
C ALA A 186 -10.78 8.54 8.44
N MET A 187 -10.60 9.31 9.51
CA MET A 187 -9.29 9.62 10.05
C MET A 187 -8.78 8.43 10.89
N ALA A 188 -7.50 8.09 10.74
CA ALA A 188 -6.87 7.10 11.61
C ALA A 188 -6.89 7.59 13.07
N PRO A 189 -7.23 6.73 14.05
CA PRO A 189 -7.09 7.09 15.45
C PRO A 189 -5.60 7.21 15.81
N ALA A 190 -5.25 8.08 16.76
CA ALA A 190 -3.86 8.40 17.08
C ALA A 190 -3.00 7.19 17.51
N ASP A 191 -3.60 6.13 18.04
CA ASP A 191 -2.91 4.89 18.39
C ASP A 191 -2.55 4.04 17.17
N TRP A 192 -3.25 4.21 16.04
CA TRP A 192 -2.99 3.49 14.78
C TRP A 192 -1.53 3.58 14.37
N TRP A 193 -0.99 4.80 14.33
CA TRP A 193 0.38 5.04 13.88
C TRP A 193 1.46 4.44 14.80
N ARG A 194 1.09 4.08 16.03
CA ARG A 194 1.97 3.41 17.01
C ARG A 194 1.94 1.89 16.91
N ARG A 195 1.05 1.33 16.09
CA ARG A 195 0.94 -0.12 15.92
C ARG A 195 2.19 -0.72 15.26
N PRO A 196 2.42 -2.04 15.43
CA PRO A 196 3.59 -2.70 14.88
C PRO A 196 3.65 -2.61 13.34
N SER A 197 4.87 -2.62 12.83
CA SER A 197 5.16 -2.77 11.41
C SER A 197 5.22 -4.25 11.03
N LEU A 198 4.63 -4.62 9.90
CA LEU A 198 4.87 -5.92 9.28
C LEU A 198 6.30 -5.95 8.72
N VAL A 199 7.14 -6.85 9.23
CA VAL A 199 8.40 -7.19 8.55
C VAL A 199 8.05 -8.06 7.34
N SER A 200 8.54 -7.68 6.16
CA SER A 200 8.21 -8.37 4.92
C SER A 200 8.43 -9.89 5.02
N PRO A 201 7.40 -10.73 4.83
CA PRO A 201 7.54 -12.18 4.81
C PRO A 201 8.48 -12.63 3.69
N SER A 202 9.21 -13.73 3.85
CA SER A 202 10.15 -14.22 2.83
C SER A 202 9.49 -14.67 1.51
N SER A 203 8.16 -14.85 1.52
CA SER A 203 7.35 -15.16 0.35
C SER A 203 6.00 -14.46 0.49
N ILE A 204 5.56 -13.79 -0.58
CA ILE A 204 4.30 -13.06 -0.63
C ILE A 204 3.50 -13.57 -1.84
N PRO A 205 2.25 -14.03 -1.67
CA PRO A 205 1.36 -14.35 -2.78
C PRO A 205 1.04 -13.08 -3.57
N VAL A 206 1.28 -13.11 -4.89
CA VAL A 206 1.08 -11.97 -5.79
C VAL A 206 0.31 -12.38 -7.04
N VAL A 207 -0.17 -11.37 -7.78
CA VAL A 207 -0.74 -11.55 -9.11
C VAL A 207 0.23 -10.91 -10.11
N HIS A 208 0.57 -11.62 -11.17
CA HIS A 208 1.35 -11.07 -12.25
C HIS A 208 0.51 -10.06 -13.04
N LEU A 209 1.02 -8.83 -13.18
CA LEU A 209 0.24 -7.68 -13.63
C LEU A 209 -0.27 -7.82 -15.07
N ARG A 210 0.51 -8.49 -15.93
CA ARG A 210 0.25 -8.55 -17.37
C ARG A 210 -0.85 -9.55 -17.74
N ASP A 211 -0.88 -10.70 -17.07
CA ASP A 211 -1.72 -11.84 -17.45
C ASP A 211 -2.64 -12.32 -16.32
N GLY A 212 -2.50 -11.75 -15.12
CA GLY A 212 -3.30 -12.11 -13.96
C GLY A 212 -2.92 -13.45 -13.33
N GLU A 213 -1.74 -14.01 -13.67
CA GLU A 213 -1.31 -15.30 -13.12
C GLU A 213 -0.97 -15.20 -11.62
N PRO A 214 -1.48 -16.10 -10.76
CA PRO A 214 -1.06 -16.19 -9.37
C PRO A 214 0.40 -16.67 -9.25
N LEU A 215 1.26 -15.85 -8.64
CA LEU A 215 2.68 -16.13 -8.43
C LEU A 215 3.05 -15.99 -6.94
N SER A 216 4.32 -16.28 -6.65
CA SER A 216 4.99 -16.02 -5.37
C SER A 216 6.11 -15.01 -5.59
N TYR A 217 6.13 -13.92 -4.81
CA TYR A 217 7.25 -12.98 -4.77
C TYR A 217 8.13 -13.34 -3.57
N GLU A 218 9.33 -13.85 -3.84
CA GLU A 218 10.20 -14.46 -2.83
C GLU A 218 11.50 -13.68 -2.64
N SER A 219 11.90 -13.53 -1.38
CA SER A 219 13.19 -12.97 -0.99
C SER A 219 14.31 -13.93 -1.38
N VAL A 220 15.31 -13.41 -2.09
CA VAL A 220 16.51 -14.13 -2.51
C VAL A 220 17.74 -13.40 -1.96
N PRO A 221 18.31 -13.89 -0.83
CA PRO A 221 19.50 -13.29 -0.23
C PRO A 221 20.66 -13.20 -1.24
N GLY A 222 21.42 -12.10 -1.18
CA GLY A 222 22.62 -11.90 -2.00
C GLY A 222 22.37 -11.47 -3.45
N THR A 223 21.14 -11.13 -3.83
CA THR A 223 20.83 -10.55 -5.15
C THR A 223 20.64 -9.03 -5.07
N PRO A 224 20.96 -8.26 -6.14
CA PRO A 224 20.85 -6.79 -6.12
C PRO A 224 19.44 -6.28 -5.80
N ASP A 225 18.40 -6.95 -6.31
CA ASP A 225 17.00 -6.58 -6.11
C ASP A 225 16.38 -7.28 -4.88
N GLY A 226 17.10 -8.22 -4.27
CA GLY A 226 16.68 -9.02 -3.12
C GLY A 226 15.47 -9.92 -3.32
N TRP A 227 14.78 -9.86 -4.47
CA TRP A 227 13.47 -10.49 -4.67
C TRP A 227 13.24 -10.98 -6.10
N ARG A 228 12.49 -12.08 -6.25
CA ARG A 228 12.18 -12.71 -7.54
C ARG A 228 10.76 -13.28 -7.57
N LEU A 229 10.14 -13.23 -8.74
CA LEU A 229 8.89 -13.93 -9.01
C LEU A 229 9.16 -15.41 -9.24
N ARG A 230 8.32 -16.26 -8.67
CA ARG A 230 8.35 -17.71 -8.84
C ARG A 230 6.94 -18.27 -8.98
N THR A 231 6.86 -19.48 -9.53
CA THR A 231 5.62 -20.25 -9.54
C THR A 231 5.09 -20.37 -8.11
N ARG A 232 3.81 -20.05 -7.93
CA ARG A 232 3.15 -20.15 -6.64
C ARG A 232 3.13 -21.60 -6.16
N ARG A 233 3.57 -21.82 -4.92
CA ARG A 233 3.44 -23.11 -4.25
C ARG A 233 2.04 -23.27 -3.69
N GLU A 234 1.51 -24.48 -3.74
CA GLU A 234 0.21 -24.79 -3.16
C GLU A 234 0.29 -24.65 -1.63
N VAL A 235 -0.58 -23.82 -1.05
CA VAL A 235 -0.67 -23.60 0.39
C VAL A 235 -1.81 -24.45 0.96
N PRO A 236 -1.53 -25.36 1.92
CA PRO A 236 -2.57 -26.11 2.61
C PRO A 236 -3.61 -25.16 3.21
N THR A 237 -4.85 -25.27 2.72
CA THR A 237 -5.89 -24.29 3.01
C THR A 237 -7.00 -24.93 3.85
N PRO A 238 -7.25 -24.46 5.08
CA PRO A 238 -8.41 -24.88 5.86
C PRO A 238 -9.69 -24.47 5.11
N HIS A 239 -10.74 -25.29 5.20
CA HIS A 239 -12.04 -25.02 4.56
C HIS A 239 -11.96 -24.82 3.03
N ALA A 240 -10.97 -25.41 2.34
CA ALA A 240 -10.71 -25.20 0.91
C ALA A 240 -11.95 -25.28 0.02
N ARG A 241 -12.82 -26.28 0.23
CA ARG A 241 -14.07 -26.44 -0.55
C ARG A 241 -15.04 -25.27 -0.35
N ARG A 242 -15.18 -24.78 0.88
CA ARG A 242 -16.08 -23.66 1.22
C ARG A 242 -15.57 -22.35 0.63
N LEU A 243 -14.26 -22.12 0.74
CA LEU A 243 -13.60 -20.95 0.15
C LEU A 243 -13.74 -20.96 -1.38
N ALA A 244 -13.46 -22.09 -2.03
CA ALA A 244 -13.60 -22.23 -3.48
C ALA A 244 -15.04 -21.96 -3.96
N ARG A 245 -16.03 -22.47 -3.22
CA ARG A 245 -17.45 -22.21 -3.51
C ARG A 245 -17.80 -20.73 -3.46
N VAL A 246 -17.42 -20.05 -2.38
CA VAL A 246 -17.67 -18.61 -2.22
C VAL A 246 -16.98 -17.81 -3.33
N MET A 247 -15.73 -18.14 -3.68
CA MET A 247 -15.03 -17.50 -4.81
C MET A 247 -15.81 -17.64 -6.11
N GLN A 248 -16.32 -18.83 -6.41
CA GLN A 248 -17.09 -19.09 -7.63
C GLN A 248 -18.43 -18.35 -7.64
N GLU A 249 -19.19 -18.44 -6.55
CA GLU A 249 -20.51 -17.80 -6.41
C GLU A 249 -20.41 -16.28 -6.54
N ARG A 250 -19.36 -15.66 -5.99
CA ARG A 250 -19.17 -14.21 -6.02
C ARG A 250 -18.62 -13.69 -7.34
N LEU A 251 -17.78 -14.46 -8.03
CA LEU A 251 -17.03 -13.93 -9.19
C LEU A 251 -17.58 -14.38 -10.54
N LEU A 252 -18.03 -15.63 -10.68
CA LEU A 252 -18.44 -16.14 -12.00
C LEU A 252 -19.74 -15.53 -12.52
N GLY A 253 -20.54 -14.93 -11.63
CA GLY A 253 -21.75 -14.19 -11.98
C GLY A 253 -21.50 -12.76 -12.49
N THR A 254 -20.29 -12.22 -12.32
CA THR A 254 -19.98 -10.82 -12.64
C THR A 254 -19.95 -10.57 -14.15
N GLU A 255 -20.30 -9.35 -14.55
CA GLU A 255 -20.18 -8.89 -15.94
C GLU A 255 -18.71 -8.89 -16.39
N VAL A 256 -17.78 -8.53 -15.50
CA VAL A 256 -16.33 -8.66 -15.79
C VAL A 256 -15.95 -10.10 -16.09
N ALA A 257 -16.39 -11.09 -15.31
CA ALA A 257 -16.08 -12.50 -15.59
C ALA A 257 -16.61 -12.99 -16.94
N ARG A 258 -17.77 -12.47 -17.37
CA ARG A 258 -18.41 -12.80 -18.65
C ARG A 258 -17.81 -12.05 -19.84
N SER A 259 -17.08 -10.96 -19.59
CA SER A 259 -16.56 -10.07 -20.63
C SER A 259 -15.48 -10.69 -21.52
N HIS A 260 -14.77 -11.72 -21.05
CA HIS A 260 -13.62 -12.30 -21.77
C HIS A 260 -13.40 -13.77 -21.37
N LEU A 261 -12.98 -14.61 -22.33
CA LEU A 261 -12.75 -16.06 -22.15
C LEU A 261 -11.84 -16.40 -20.96
N ARG A 262 -10.87 -15.54 -20.65
CA ARG A 262 -9.92 -15.73 -19.55
C ARG A 262 -10.28 -14.97 -18.27
N ALA A 263 -11.23 -14.04 -18.31
CA ALA A 263 -11.52 -13.16 -17.17
C ALA A 263 -11.97 -13.95 -15.93
N ALA A 264 -12.87 -14.92 -16.11
CA ALA A 264 -13.31 -15.80 -15.03
C ALA A 264 -12.14 -16.54 -14.35
N ALA A 265 -11.22 -17.13 -15.13
CA ALA A 265 -10.07 -17.86 -14.60
C ALA A 265 -9.10 -16.93 -13.85
N VAL A 266 -8.82 -15.75 -14.42
CA VAL A 266 -7.96 -14.72 -13.81
C VAL A 266 -8.55 -14.20 -12.50
N LEU A 267 -9.86 -13.91 -12.46
CA LEU A 267 -10.55 -13.46 -11.25
C LEU A 267 -10.50 -14.51 -10.14
N LEU A 268 -10.72 -15.79 -10.47
CA LEU A 268 -10.56 -16.89 -9.53
C LEU A 268 -9.11 -17.01 -9.03
N GLY A 269 -8.13 -16.77 -9.90
CA GLY A 269 -6.71 -16.70 -9.55
C GLY A 269 -6.42 -15.60 -8.52
N VAL A 270 -6.89 -14.38 -8.77
CA VAL A 270 -6.73 -13.22 -7.88
C VAL A 270 -7.41 -13.46 -6.53
N ALA A 271 -8.60 -14.05 -6.53
CA ALA A 271 -9.28 -14.45 -5.30
C ALA A 271 -8.52 -15.56 -4.55
N GLY A 272 -7.85 -16.46 -5.27
CA GLY A 272 -6.92 -17.41 -4.70
C GLY A 272 -5.71 -16.74 -4.05
N VAL A 273 -5.24 -15.61 -4.59
CA VAL A 273 -4.18 -14.78 -3.98
C VAL A 273 -4.70 -14.08 -2.72
N LEU A 274 -5.90 -13.48 -2.76
CA LEU A 274 -6.54 -12.89 -1.58
C LEU A 274 -6.60 -13.88 -0.42
N ARG A 275 -7.08 -15.10 -0.70
CA ARG A 275 -7.14 -16.20 0.27
C ARG A 275 -5.78 -16.50 0.90
N ASP A 276 -4.74 -16.63 0.09
CA ASP A 276 -3.40 -16.93 0.61
C ASP A 276 -2.81 -15.77 1.41
N GLN A 277 -3.09 -14.53 1.01
CA GLN A 277 -2.70 -13.35 1.78
C GLN A 277 -3.40 -13.30 3.13
N LEU A 278 -4.68 -13.69 3.21
CA LEU A 278 -5.40 -13.82 4.48
C LEU A 278 -4.81 -14.92 5.37
N LEU A 279 -4.44 -16.07 4.80
CA LEU A 279 -3.77 -17.14 5.54
C LEU A 279 -2.39 -16.71 6.05
N LEU A 280 -1.63 -15.99 5.23
CA LEU A 280 -0.33 -15.45 5.62
C LEU A 280 -0.48 -14.41 6.73
N ALA A 281 -1.46 -13.51 6.61
CA ALA A 281 -1.75 -12.50 7.61
C ALA A 281 -2.18 -13.09 8.96
N ALA A 282 -2.94 -14.18 8.96
CA ALA A 282 -3.37 -14.87 10.18
C ALA A 282 -2.20 -15.38 11.05
N GLY A 283 -1.02 -15.60 10.46
CA GLY A 283 0.21 -15.93 11.20
C GLY A 283 0.79 -14.76 12.01
N TRP A 284 0.34 -13.53 11.73
CA TRP A 284 0.82 -12.30 12.38
C TRP A 284 -0.24 -11.67 13.27
N GLY A 285 -1.50 -11.70 12.84
CA GLY A 285 -2.59 -11.08 13.57
C GLY A 285 -3.84 -10.90 12.74
N ARG A 286 -4.70 -10.01 13.21
CA ARG A 286 -5.91 -9.56 12.53
C ARG A 286 -6.26 -8.15 13.02
N PRO A 287 -7.03 -7.36 12.26
CA PRO A 287 -7.53 -6.08 12.74
C PRO A 287 -8.30 -6.27 14.05
N SER A 288 -8.03 -5.40 15.03
CA SER A 288 -8.65 -5.44 16.37
C SER A 288 -9.69 -4.33 16.59
N ASP A 289 -9.84 -3.43 15.62
CA ASP A 289 -10.70 -2.25 15.69
C ASP A 289 -11.38 -1.93 14.36
N GLU A 290 -12.37 -1.04 14.39
CA GLU A 290 -13.15 -0.66 13.22
C GLU A 290 -12.30 -0.01 12.11
N PHE A 291 -11.33 0.83 12.48
CA PHE A 291 -10.45 1.48 11.51
C PHE A 291 -9.57 0.45 10.80
N GLY A 292 -8.91 -0.46 11.52
CA GLY A 292 -8.12 -1.52 10.92
C GLY A 292 -8.96 -2.45 10.03
N THR A 293 -10.20 -2.77 10.44
CA THR A 293 -11.13 -3.53 9.59
C THR A 293 -11.49 -2.77 8.32
N ALA A 294 -11.73 -1.46 8.40
CA ALA A 294 -12.00 -0.63 7.21
C ALA A 294 -10.81 -0.59 6.25
N VAL A 295 -9.57 -0.47 6.78
CA VAL A 295 -8.34 -0.51 5.97
C VAL A 295 -8.20 -1.87 5.28
N ALA A 296 -8.41 -2.98 6.01
CA ALA A 296 -8.34 -4.32 5.45
C ALA A 296 -9.39 -4.57 4.36
N ARG A 297 -10.65 -4.17 4.59
CA ARG A 297 -11.72 -4.28 3.59
C ARG A 297 -11.41 -3.48 2.34
N GLU A 298 -10.89 -2.26 2.50
CA GLU A 298 -10.48 -1.41 1.39
C GLU A 298 -9.31 -1.99 0.61
N ALA A 299 -8.30 -2.53 1.30
CA ALA A 299 -7.14 -3.19 0.70
C ALA A 299 -7.53 -4.42 -0.14
N ALA A 300 -8.54 -5.17 0.30
CA ALA A 300 -9.13 -6.25 -0.50
C ALA A 300 -9.91 -5.71 -1.71
N ALA A 301 -10.71 -4.65 -1.52
CA ALA A 301 -11.53 -4.02 -2.54
C ALA A 301 -10.72 -3.54 -3.76
N THR A 302 -9.48 -3.08 -3.54
CA THR A 302 -8.59 -2.58 -4.59
C THR A 302 -7.68 -3.66 -5.19
N LEU A 303 -7.73 -4.91 -4.70
CA LEU A 303 -6.83 -5.97 -5.16
C LEU A 303 -6.97 -6.26 -6.65
N ALA A 304 -8.19 -6.54 -7.10
CA ALA A 304 -8.44 -6.82 -8.51
C ALA A 304 -8.19 -5.58 -9.38
N LEU A 305 -8.53 -4.38 -8.87
CA LEU A 305 -8.34 -3.12 -9.60
C LEU A 305 -6.86 -2.83 -9.86
N GLY A 306 -6.01 -3.08 -8.86
CA GLY A 306 -4.57 -2.85 -8.97
C GLY A 306 -3.84 -3.86 -9.85
N THR A 307 -4.37 -5.08 -9.96
CA THR A 307 -3.65 -6.21 -10.58
C THR A 307 -4.19 -6.64 -11.94
N LEU A 308 -5.41 -6.24 -12.31
CA LEU A 308 -6.07 -6.70 -13.54
C LEU A 308 -6.19 -5.66 -14.64
N ALA A 309 -5.68 -4.45 -14.41
CA ALA A 309 -5.86 -3.35 -15.37
C ALA A 309 -5.34 -3.68 -16.77
N GLU A 310 -4.23 -4.44 -16.86
CA GLU A 310 -3.65 -4.89 -18.13
C GLU A 310 -4.26 -6.23 -18.62
N ALA A 311 -4.53 -7.16 -17.70
CA ALA A 311 -4.98 -8.52 -18.04
C ALA A 311 -6.45 -8.60 -18.46
N VAL A 312 -7.32 -7.74 -17.91
CA VAL A 312 -8.77 -7.75 -18.14
C VAL A 312 -9.26 -6.31 -18.36
N PRO A 313 -9.36 -5.83 -19.61
CA PRO A 313 -9.74 -4.43 -19.88
C PRO A 313 -11.10 -4.01 -19.29
N ALA A 314 -12.04 -4.94 -19.13
CA ALA A 314 -13.32 -4.67 -18.49
C ALA A 314 -13.18 -4.28 -17.00
N ALA A 315 -12.15 -4.76 -16.31
CA ALA A 315 -11.86 -4.43 -14.91
C ALA A 315 -11.48 -2.96 -14.72
N SER A 316 -10.94 -2.31 -15.77
CA SER A 316 -10.53 -0.90 -15.76
C SER A 316 -11.66 0.07 -16.11
N ARG A 317 -12.80 -0.44 -16.60
CA ARG A 317 -13.98 0.40 -16.89
C ARG A 317 -14.65 0.83 -15.59
N PRO A 318 -15.26 2.02 -15.49
CA PRO A 318 -15.90 2.48 -14.26
C PRO A 318 -16.86 1.46 -13.62
N ASP A 319 -17.76 0.89 -14.43
CA ASP A 319 -18.76 -0.08 -13.95
C ASP A 319 -18.12 -1.40 -13.52
N GLY A 320 -17.14 -1.90 -14.28
CA GLY A 320 -16.41 -3.12 -13.93
C GLY A 320 -15.53 -2.93 -12.70
N ALA A 321 -14.91 -1.77 -12.54
CA ALA A 321 -14.14 -1.43 -11.35
C ALA A 321 -15.02 -1.35 -10.11
N ALA A 322 -16.21 -0.75 -10.21
CA ALA A 322 -17.19 -0.72 -9.12
C ALA A 322 -17.68 -2.13 -8.76
N GLU A 323 -18.05 -2.93 -9.76
CA GLU A 323 -18.49 -4.32 -9.55
C GLU A 323 -17.41 -5.17 -8.85
N LEU A 324 -16.17 -5.12 -9.33
CA LEU A 324 -15.07 -5.87 -8.73
C LEU A 324 -14.73 -5.41 -7.32
N ARG A 325 -14.80 -4.11 -7.07
CA ARG A 325 -14.56 -3.54 -5.74
C ARG A 325 -15.56 -4.09 -4.72
N ASP A 326 -16.84 -4.12 -5.07
CA ASP A 326 -17.88 -4.66 -4.20
C ASP A 326 -17.76 -6.18 -4.05
N ALA A 327 -17.50 -6.90 -5.14
CA ALA A 327 -17.29 -8.34 -5.10
C ALA A 327 -16.13 -8.74 -4.17
N PHE A 328 -14.98 -8.04 -4.26
CA PHE A 328 -13.81 -8.34 -3.44
C PHE A 328 -13.96 -7.92 -1.97
N ARG A 329 -14.77 -6.89 -1.67
CA ARG A 329 -15.15 -6.55 -0.29
C ARG A 329 -15.96 -7.66 0.36
N VAL A 330 -17.03 -8.11 -0.32
CA VAL A 330 -17.87 -9.21 0.17
C VAL A 330 -17.06 -10.48 0.30
N LEU A 331 -16.18 -10.77 -0.68
CA LEU A 331 -15.32 -11.93 -0.66
C LEU A 331 -14.38 -11.93 0.54
N TYR A 332 -13.77 -10.79 0.87
CA TYR A 332 -12.96 -10.62 2.07
C TYR A 332 -13.76 -10.92 3.35
N ASP A 333 -14.96 -10.36 3.49
CA ASP A 333 -15.81 -10.55 4.68
C ASP A 333 -16.19 -12.03 4.86
N GLU A 334 -16.56 -12.72 3.78
CA GLU A 334 -16.93 -14.13 3.83
C GLU A 334 -15.73 -15.05 4.07
N MET A 335 -14.59 -14.79 3.43
CA MET A 335 -13.37 -15.57 3.63
C MET A 335 -12.85 -15.43 5.06
N THR A 336 -12.80 -14.22 5.60
CA THR A 336 -12.36 -13.99 6.99
C THR A 336 -13.31 -14.66 7.99
N ALA A 337 -14.63 -14.61 7.76
CA ALA A 337 -15.59 -15.33 8.58
C ALA A 337 -15.36 -16.86 8.53
N ILE A 338 -15.09 -17.43 7.35
CA ILE A 338 -14.80 -18.86 7.19
C ILE A 338 -13.51 -19.23 7.93
N LEU A 339 -12.43 -18.47 7.73
CA LEU A 339 -11.13 -18.72 8.36
C LEU A 339 -11.16 -18.53 9.88
N GLY A 340 -12.08 -17.71 10.40
CA GLY A 340 -12.32 -17.56 11.84
C GLY A 340 -13.06 -18.74 12.49
N THR A 341 -13.64 -19.66 11.71
CA THR A 341 -14.27 -20.87 12.24
C THR A 341 -13.27 -22.00 12.43
N ALA A 342 -13.43 -22.78 13.51
CA ALA A 342 -12.60 -23.96 13.76
C ALA A 342 -12.58 -24.87 12.52
N PRO A 343 -11.41 -25.39 12.11
CA PRO A 343 -11.33 -26.27 10.94
C PRO A 343 -12.22 -27.50 11.14
N PRO A 344 -12.77 -28.08 10.07
CA PRO A 344 -13.56 -29.29 10.19
C PRO A 344 -12.66 -30.38 10.79
N ARG A 345 -13.13 -31.09 11.83
CA ARG A 345 -12.40 -32.25 12.35
C ARG A 345 -12.15 -33.20 11.19
N ALA A 346 -10.90 -33.60 10.97
CA ALA A 346 -10.57 -34.67 10.04
C ALA A 346 -11.46 -35.87 10.39
N ALA A 347 -12.17 -36.41 9.40
CA ALA A 347 -12.95 -37.62 9.59
C ALA A 347 -11.99 -38.69 10.08
N ARG A 348 -12.13 -39.12 11.34
CA ARG A 348 -11.47 -40.33 11.83
C ARG A 348 -12.03 -41.48 11.00
N GLY A 349 -11.20 -42.05 10.12
CA GLY A 349 -11.55 -43.26 9.38
C GLY A 349 -11.21 -43.17 7.90
N ALA A 350 -9.92 -43.29 7.60
CA ALA A 350 -9.43 -44.01 6.42
C ALA A 350 -7.93 -44.27 6.63
N ASP A 351 -7.64 -45.26 7.47
CA ASP A 351 -6.43 -46.09 7.34
C ASP A 351 -6.89 -47.39 6.63
N PRO A 352 -6.03 -47.99 5.80
CA PRO A 352 -4.98 -48.84 6.35
C PRO A 352 -3.55 -48.33 6.18
#